data_AF-A0A1Q3DHS7-F1
#
_entry.id   AF-A0A1Q3DHS7-F1
#
_cell.length_a   1.000
_cell.length_b   1.000
_cell.length_c   1.000
_cell.angle_alpha   90.00
_cell.angle_beta   90.00
_cell.angle_gamma   90.00
#
_symmetry.space_group_name_H-M   'P 1'
#
loop_
_entity.id
_entity.type
_entity.pdbx_description
1 polymer ?
#
loop_
_entity_poly.entity_id
_entity_poly.type
_entity_poly.pdbx_seq_one_letter_code
_entity_poly.pdbx_strand_id
1 'polypeptide(L)'
;FYEFILVDTDSIKINPRSDPKNPGLITHTSVFILKILTLADWGQNPHYYKQFTASFDLPIYNYFDYMDAWKNTFLFQNNEDRHSWFFCFDKTFKKQNIPFWFVDWWCFYGPIEEILPPPIIEAYNTFTKH
;
A
#
# COMPACT_ATOMS: atom_id res chain seq x y z
N PHE A 1 -6.94 10.84 -1.85
CA PHE A 1 -6.25 10.67 -3.15
C PHE A 1 -5.33 9.47 -3.11
N TYR A 2 -4.19 9.50 -2.39
CA TYR A 2 -3.23 8.38 -2.35
C TYR A 2 -3.83 7.04 -1.89
N GLU A 3 -4.59 7.02 -0.80
CA GLU A 3 -5.29 5.79 -0.35
C GLU A 3 -6.16 5.23 -1.48
N PHE A 4 -6.87 6.11 -2.18
CA PHE A 4 -7.78 5.76 -3.24
C PHE A 4 -7.05 5.16 -4.45
N ILE A 5 -5.83 5.60 -4.75
CA ILE A 5 -4.97 4.96 -5.76
C ILE A 5 -4.73 3.49 -5.40
N LEU A 6 -4.34 3.21 -4.15
CA LEU A 6 -4.03 1.84 -3.73
C LEU A 6 -5.26 0.91 -3.72
N VAL A 7 -6.44 1.47 -3.42
CA VAL A 7 -7.72 0.75 -3.47
C VAL A 7 -8.19 0.54 -4.90
N ASP A 8 -8.15 1.56 -5.75
CA ASP A 8 -8.59 1.52 -7.14
C ASP A 8 -7.76 0.54 -7.99
N THR A 9 -6.46 0.43 -7.71
CA THR A 9 -5.60 -0.56 -8.38
C THR A 9 -5.74 -1.98 -7.82
N ASP A 10 -6.64 -2.21 -6.86
CA ASP A 10 -6.76 -3.45 -6.07
C ASP A 10 -5.43 -3.86 -5.39
N SER A 11 -4.57 -2.90 -5.07
CA SER A 11 -3.29 -3.21 -4.41
C SER A 11 -3.47 -3.48 -2.92
N ILE A 12 -4.42 -2.79 -2.29
CA ILE A 12 -4.78 -3.01 -0.89
C ILE A 12 -6.30 -3.10 -0.68
N LYS A 13 -6.70 -3.73 0.42
CA LYS A 13 -7.99 -3.51 1.07
C LYS A 13 -7.75 -2.89 2.44
N ILE A 14 -8.61 -1.96 2.84
CA ILE A 14 -8.55 -1.33 4.15
C ILE A 14 -9.77 -1.71 4.99
N ASN A 15 -9.56 -1.80 6.30
CA ASN A 15 -10.61 -2.06 7.29
C ASN A 15 -10.43 -1.09 8.47
N PRO A 16 -11.00 0.12 8.40
CA PRO A 16 -10.90 1.11 9.47
C PRO A 16 -11.73 0.69 10.68
N ARG A 17 -11.22 1.00 11.87
CA ARG A 17 -11.87 0.74 13.16
C ARG A 17 -12.01 2.04 13.93
N SER A 18 -13.25 2.39 14.24
CA SER A 18 -13.58 3.58 15.03
C SER A 18 -13.59 3.29 16.53
N ASP A 19 -13.39 4.33 17.34
CA ASP A 19 -13.60 4.26 18.78
C ASP A 19 -15.08 3.91 19.08
N PRO A 20 -15.38 2.88 19.88
CA PRO A 20 -16.75 2.54 20.27
C PRO A 20 -17.51 3.69 20.95
N LYS A 21 -16.80 4.61 21.61
CA LYS A 21 -17.35 5.80 22.30
C LYS A 21 -17.37 7.03 21.39
N ASN A 22 -16.59 7.04 20.31
CA ASN A 22 -16.55 8.12 19.32
C ASN A 22 -16.44 7.55 17.90
N PRO A 23 -17.56 7.18 17.25
CA PRO A 23 -17.55 6.53 15.94
C PRO A 23 -16.91 7.36 14.81
N GLY A 24 -16.81 8.69 14.97
CA GLY A 24 -16.13 9.57 14.02
C GLY A 24 -14.59 9.53 14.11
N LEU A 25 -14.05 8.98 15.20
CA LEU A 25 -12.61 8.84 15.41
C LEU A 25 -12.14 7.47 14.94
N ILE A 26 -11.46 7.43 13.79
CA ILE A 26 -10.75 6.22 13.35
C ILE A 26 -9.48 6.09 14.20
N THR A 27 -9.40 5.03 14.98
CA THR A 27 -8.26 4.78 15.90
C THR A 27 -7.18 3.97 15.22
N HIS A 28 -7.57 2.98 14.42
CA HIS A 28 -6.64 2.17 13.68
C HIS A 28 -7.26 1.65 12.38
N THR A 29 -6.42 1.22 11.46
CA THR A 29 -6.85 0.65 10.18
C THR A 29 -5.99 -0.54 9.83
N SER A 30 -6.64 -1.67 9.58
CA SER A 30 -5.94 -2.84 9.01
C SER A 30 -5.83 -2.68 7.51
N VAL A 31 -4.64 -2.96 6.98
CA VAL A 31 -4.28 -2.90 5.56
C VAL A 31 -3.94 -4.30 5.12
N PHE A 32 -4.72 -4.82 4.17
CA PHE A 32 -4.50 -6.11 3.54
C PHE A 32 -3.87 -5.90 2.17
N ILE A 33 -2.59 -6.22 2.04
CA ILE A 33 -1.85 -6.08 0.80
C ILE A 33 -2.18 -7.27 -0.10
N LEU A 34 -2.76 -6.97 -1.27
CA LEU A 34 -3.21 -7.95 -2.25
C LEU A 34 -2.19 -8.19 -3.36
N LYS A 35 -1.56 -7.11 -3.84
CA LYS A 35 -0.56 -7.12 -4.90
C LYS A 35 0.24 -5.81 -4.89
N ILE A 36 1.39 -5.83 -5.56
CA ILE A 36 2.24 -4.66 -5.75
C ILE A 36 2.53 -4.59 -7.24
N LEU A 37 2.03 -3.55 -7.91
CA LEU A 37 2.25 -3.38 -9.34
C LEU A 37 3.71 -3.03 -9.64
N THR A 38 4.32 -3.80 -10.53
CA THR A 38 5.56 -3.40 -11.21
C THR A 38 5.25 -2.50 -12.41
N LEU A 39 6.30 -1.93 -13.02
CA LEU A 39 6.16 -1.22 -14.31
C LEU A 39 5.57 -2.12 -15.41
N ALA A 40 5.88 -3.42 -15.39
CA ALA A 40 5.33 -4.37 -16.37
C ALA A 40 3.83 -4.60 -16.13
N ASP A 41 3.40 -4.72 -14.88
CA ASP A 41 1.99 -4.88 -14.50
C ASP A 41 1.18 -3.60 -14.76
N TRP A 42 1.84 -2.44 -14.81
CA TRP A 42 1.19 -1.16 -15.09
C TRP A 42 0.57 -1.11 -16.49
N GLY A 43 1.15 -1.83 -17.46
CA GLY A 43 0.57 -2.04 -18.79
C GLY A 43 0.57 -0.83 -19.73
N GLN A 44 1.14 0.31 -19.33
CA GLN A 44 1.28 1.52 -20.16
C GLN A 44 2.56 2.29 -19.80
N ASN A 45 2.87 3.35 -20.55
CA ASN A 45 3.99 4.24 -20.20
C ASN A 45 3.75 4.84 -18.79
N PRO A 46 4.73 4.79 -17.87
CA PRO A 46 4.56 5.25 -16.49
C PRO A 46 4.25 6.75 -16.36
N HIS A 47 4.56 7.55 -17.38
CA HIS A 47 4.22 8.98 -17.43
C HIS A 47 2.79 9.24 -17.90
N TYR A 48 2.11 8.23 -18.46
CA TYR A 48 0.72 8.38 -18.88
C TYR A 48 -0.22 8.16 -17.71
N TYR A 49 -1.19 9.07 -17.63
CA TYR A 49 -2.23 9.05 -16.63
C TYR A 49 -3.28 7.97 -16.91
N LYS A 50 -3.76 7.34 -15.85
CA LYS A 50 -4.98 6.53 -15.79
C LYS A 50 -6.08 7.33 -15.13
N GLN A 51 -7.33 6.97 -15.42
CA GLN A 51 -8.47 7.48 -14.69
C GLN A 51 -8.85 6.53 -13.57
N PHE A 52 -9.37 7.07 -12.47
CA PHE A 52 -10.00 6.24 -11.43
C PHE A 52 -11.21 5.50 -11.99
N THR A 53 -11.39 4.25 -11.56
CA THR A 53 -12.55 3.43 -11.94
C THR A 53 -13.85 3.94 -11.28
N ALA A 54 -13.72 4.57 -10.11
CA ALA A 54 -14.82 5.23 -9.40
C ALA A 54 -14.70 6.76 -9.43
N SER A 55 -15.83 7.45 -9.29
CA SER A 55 -15.89 8.92 -9.34
C SER A 55 -15.03 9.55 -8.24
N PHE A 56 -14.04 10.37 -8.62
CA PHE A 56 -13.13 11.05 -7.71
C PHE A 56 -12.76 12.44 -8.23
N ASP A 57 -12.64 13.44 -7.35
CA ASP A 57 -12.47 14.85 -7.73
C ASP A 57 -11.16 15.14 -8.49
N LEU A 58 -10.10 14.40 -8.18
CA LEU A 58 -8.85 14.39 -8.96
C LEU A 58 -8.86 13.15 -9.86
N PRO A 59 -9.29 13.25 -11.13
CA PRO A 59 -9.73 12.08 -11.86
C PRO A 59 -8.59 11.17 -12.32
N ILE A 60 -7.33 11.59 -12.19
CA ILE A 60 -6.19 10.95 -12.82
C ILE A 60 -4.99 10.74 -11.91
N TYR A 61 -4.24 9.68 -12.18
CA TYR A 61 -3.00 9.32 -11.52
C TYR A 61 -2.08 8.52 -12.46
N ASN A 62 -0.78 8.53 -12.26
CA ASN A 62 0.20 7.76 -13.03
C ASN A 62 0.94 6.74 -12.14
N TYR A 63 1.95 6.06 -12.70
CA TYR A 63 2.69 5.05 -11.94
C TYR A 63 3.54 5.63 -10.81
N PHE A 64 4.05 6.85 -10.97
CA PHE A 64 4.80 7.53 -9.92
C PHE A 64 3.88 7.95 -8.77
N ASP A 65 2.66 8.42 -9.07
CA ASP A 65 1.63 8.67 -8.07
C ASP A 65 1.28 7.38 -7.30
N TYR A 66 1.26 6.23 -7.99
CA TYR A 66 1.09 4.91 -7.37
C TYR A 66 2.24 4.55 -6.42
N MET A 67 3.49 4.81 -6.80
CA MET A 67 4.65 4.63 -5.90
C MET A 67 4.54 5.54 -4.68
N ASP A 68 4.26 6.83 -4.89
CA ASP A 68 4.08 7.81 -3.82
C ASP A 68 2.89 7.48 -2.91
N ALA A 69 1.87 6.81 -3.44
CA ALA A 69 0.72 6.40 -2.66
C ALA A 69 1.07 5.44 -1.53
N TRP A 70 2.04 4.52 -1.74
CA TRP A 70 2.54 3.62 -0.69
C TRP A 70 3.21 4.37 0.45
N LYS A 71 3.83 5.53 0.19
CA LYS A 71 4.40 6.35 1.24
C LYS A 71 3.36 7.23 1.91
N ASN A 72 2.59 7.97 1.11
CA ASN A 72 1.77 9.07 1.60
C ASN A 72 0.47 8.62 2.26
N THR A 73 -0.08 7.45 1.88
CA THR A 73 -1.32 6.93 2.50
C THR A 73 -1.14 6.71 4.00
N PHE A 74 -0.02 6.11 4.40
CA PHE A 74 0.19 5.68 5.79
C PHE A 74 0.81 6.76 6.68
N LEU A 75 0.98 7.98 6.16
CA LEU A 75 1.31 9.17 6.96
C LEU A 75 0.07 9.82 7.58
N PHE A 76 -1.14 9.37 7.21
CA PHE A 76 -2.37 9.85 7.83
C PHE A 76 -2.32 9.65 9.35
N GLN A 77 -2.73 10.71 10.05
CA GLN A 77 -2.98 10.72 11.49
C GLN A 77 -4.41 11.20 11.73
N ASN A 78 -5.04 10.68 12.79
CA ASN A 78 -6.32 11.22 13.24
C ASN A 78 -6.11 12.56 13.95
N ASN A 79 -7.20 13.23 14.31
CA ASN A 79 -7.16 14.53 15.00
C ASN A 79 -6.55 14.49 16.42
N GLU A 80 -6.16 13.31 16.91
CA GLU A 80 -5.48 13.11 18.19
C GLU A 80 -4.01 12.67 18.02
N ASP A 81 -3.50 12.60 16.79
CA ASP A 81 -2.16 12.10 16.45
C ASP A 81 -1.88 10.68 16.98
N ARG A 82 -2.92 9.83 17.01
CA ARG A 82 -2.88 8.49 17.60
C ARG A 82 -3.36 7.39 16.65
N HIS A 83 -3.36 7.64 15.34
CA HIS A 83 -3.78 6.63 14.38
C HIS A 83 -2.68 5.57 14.20
N SER A 84 -3.09 4.31 14.19
CA SER A 84 -2.19 3.17 13.94
C SER A 84 -2.58 2.38 12.69
N TRP A 85 -1.58 2.05 11.88
CA TRP A 85 -1.73 1.18 10.71
C TRP A 85 -1.26 -0.23 11.02
N PHE A 86 -2.06 -1.23 10.66
CA PHE A 86 -1.72 -2.65 10.84
C PHE A 86 -1.61 -3.34 9.48
N PHE A 87 -0.40 -3.69 9.07
CA PHE A 87 -0.14 -4.31 7.78
C PHE A 87 -0.25 -5.84 7.85
N CYS A 88 -0.92 -6.42 6.86
CA CYS A 88 -1.01 -7.86 6.64
C CYS A 88 -0.95 -8.15 5.14
N PHE A 89 -0.32 -9.26 4.75
CA PHE A 89 -0.51 -9.80 3.41
C PHE A 89 -1.80 -10.60 3.36
N ASP A 90 -2.64 -10.31 2.38
CA ASP A 90 -3.89 -11.07 2.20
C ASP A 90 -3.58 -12.52 1.82
N LYS A 91 -4.46 -13.45 2.18
CA LYS A 91 -4.33 -14.86 1.79
C LYS A 91 -4.39 -15.05 0.27
N THR A 92 -4.99 -14.10 -0.46
CA THR A 92 -5.02 -14.10 -1.92
C THR A 92 -3.74 -13.53 -2.54
N PHE A 93 -2.76 -13.07 -1.75
CA PHE A 93 -1.49 -12.57 -2.26
C PHE A 93 -0.77 -13.68 -3.02
N LYS A 94 -0.52 -13.45 -4.31
CA LYS A 94 0.15 -14.42 -5.19
C LYS A 94 1.64 -14.12 -5.29
N LYS A 95 2.44 -15.14 -5.58
CA LYS A 95 3.84 -14.94 -5.96
C LYS A 95 3.87 -14.01 -7.18
N GLN A 96 4.64 -12.93 -7.07
CA GLN A 96 4.84 -11.92 -8.11
C GLN A 96 6.26 -11.38 -8.01
N ASN A 97 6.71 -10.66 -9.03
CA ASN A 97 7.94 -9.90 -8.95
C ASN A 97 7.71 -8.67 -8.06
N ILE A 98 8.53 -8.49 -7.05
CA ILE A 98 8.43 -7.34 -6.14
C ILE A 98 9.37 -6.24 -6.64
N PRO A 99 8.86 -5.02 -6.89
CA PRO A 99 9.73 -3.94 -7.35
C PRO A 99 10.64 -3.46 -6.22
N PHE A 100 11.87 -3.10 -6.57
CA PHE A 100 12.90 -2.68 -5.62
C PHE A 100 12.44 -1.54 -4.71
N TRP A 101 11.77 -0.51 -5.25
CA TRP A 101 11.26 0.61 -4.47
C TRP A 101 10.31 0.18 -3.34
N PHE A 102 9.58 -0.93 -3.51
CA PHE A 102 8.69 -1.45 -2.49
C PHE A 102 9.48 -2.18 -1.39
N VAL A 103 10.54 -2.89 -1.75
CA VAL A 103 11.44 -3.52 -0.78
C VAL A 103 12.10 -2.45 0.08
N ASP A 104 12.63 -1.40 -0.54
CA ASP A 104 13.18 -0.24 0.18
C ASP A 104 12.14 0.38 1.13
N TRP A 105 10.92 0.63 0.63
CA TRP A 105 9.83 1.12 1.47
C TRP A 105 9.53 0.19 2.65
N TRP A 106 9.50 -1.12 2.42
CA TRP A 106 9.26 -2.11 3.46
C TRP A 106 10.36 -2.13 4.53
N CYS A 107 11.62 -1.92 4.16
CA CYS A 107 12.72 -1.84 5.12
C CYS A 107 12.52 -0.72 6.16
N PHE A 108 11.86 0.38 5.79
CA PHE A 108 11.63 1.52 6.68
C PHE A 108 10.30 1.46 7.42
N TYR A 109 9.24 0.98 6.77
CA TYR A 109 7.86 1.08 7.28
C TYR A 109 7.20 -0.27 7.56
N GLY A 110 7.78 -1.36 7.07
CA GLY A 110 7.24 -2.69 7.19
C GLY A 110 7.39 -3.27 8.61
N PRO A 111 6.49 -4.19 9.01
CA PRO A 111 6.68 -5.01 10.20
C PRO A 111 7.88 -5.96 10.06
N ILE A 112 8.25 -6.57 11.20
CA ILE A 112 9.39 -7.49 11.36
C ILE A 112 9.40 -8.64 10.35
N GLU A 113 10.60 -9.09 9.99
CA GLU A 113 10.82 -10.01 8.88
C GLU A 113 10.13 -11.38 9.07
N GLU A 114 9.90 -11.83 10.31
CA GLU A 114 9.36 -13.17 10.57
C GLU A 114 7.92 -13.36 10.06
N ILE A 115 7.20 -12.27 9.79
CA ILE A 115 5.81 -12.33 9.31
C ILE A 115 5.68 -12.15 7.79
N LEU A 116 6.81 -12.01 7.08
CA LEU A 116 6.83 -11.83 5.65
C LEU A 116 6.49 -13.13 4.89
N PRO A 117 5.71 -13.06 3.80
CA PRO A 117 5.50 -14.22 2.95
C PRO A 117 6.76 -14.56 2.14
N PRO A 118 6.96 -15.83 1.74
CA PRO A 118 8.19 -16.28 1.09
C PRO A 118 8.66 -15.44 -0.13
N PRO A 119 7.78 -14.98 -1.05
CA PRO A 119 8.22 -14.15 -2.18
C PRO A 119 8.85 -12.82 -1.76
N ILE A 120 8.40 -12.26 -0.63
CA ILE A 120 8.89 -10.97 -0.13
C ILE A 120 10.18 -11.17 0.66
N ILE A 121 10.28 -12.25 1.44
CA ILE A 121 11.54 -12.65 2.08
C ILE A 121 12.62 -12.89 1.02
N GLU A 122 12.30 -13.57 -0.09
CA GLU A 122 13.22 -13.80 -1.20
C GLU A 122 13.73 -12.48 -1.79
N ALA A 123 12.82 -11.58 -2.18
CA ALA A 123 13.17 -10.26 -2.71
C ALA A 123 13.98 -9.44 -1.69
N TYR A 124 13.53 -9.37 -0.44
CA TYR A 124 14.22 -8.68 0.64
C TYR A 124 15.66 -9.16 0.78
N ASN A 125 15.87 -10.48 0.92
CA ASN A 125 17.22 -11.06 1.02
C ASN A 125 18.09 -10.75 -0.21
N THR A 126 17.54 -10.77 -1.42
CA THR A 126 18.28 -10.43 -2.64
C THR A 126 18.79 -8.99 -2.64
N PHE A 127 18.05 -8.06 -2.02
CA PHE A 127 18.36 -6.62 -2.07
C PHE A 127 19.04 -6.08 -0.81
N THR A 128 18.91 -6.75 0.34
CA THR A 128 19.44 -6.25 1.62
C THR A 128 20.66 -7.00 2.14
N LYS A 129 20.92 -8.24 1.68
CA LYS A 129 22.12 -8.97 2.09
C LYS A 129 23.31 -8.61 1.20
N HIS A 130 24.27 -7.89 1.79
CA HIS A 130 25.64 -7.75 1.32
C HIS A 130 26.54 -8.81 1.96
#